data_AF-A0A645IKB3-F1
#
_entry.id   AF-A0A645IKB3-F1
#
_cell.length_a   1.000
_cell.length_b   1.000
_cell.length_c   1.000
_cell.angle_alpha   90.00
_cell.angle_beta   90.00
_cell.angle_gamma   90.00
#
_symmetry.space_group_name_H-M   'P 1'
#
loop_
_entity.id
_entity.type
_entity.pdbx_description
1 polymer ?
#
loop_
_entity_poly.entity_id
_entity_poly.type
_entity_poly.pdbx_seq_one_letter_code
_entity_poly.pdbx_strand_id
1 'polypeptide(L)'
;MELAPDAGMMSEYMYIYYVIIMGFILFALAFGIINTMLMAILERGKETGMLMAIGMNKSKVFKMIMLETVFLTMVGAVVGMAVGWILITITGKTGIDFSSVEEGFEALGWSSVVYPNIPAGFFFGVTLMVVLTGITASLLPARKALRMNPVEALRTDN
;
A
#
# COMPACT_ATOMS: atom_id res chain seq x y z
N MET A 1 26.01 32.94 3.43
CA MET A 1 26.10 33.76 2.21
C MET A 1 24.90 33.37 1.36
N GLU A 2 24.00 34.34 1.14
CA GLU A 2 22.61 34.20 0.68
C GLU A 2 22.44 33.46 -0.66
N LEU A 3 22.38 32.14 -0.59
CA LEU A 3 21.70 31.33 -1.59
C LEU A 3 20.60 30.58 -0.85
N ALA A 4 19.38 30.64 -1.37
CA ALA A 4 18.29 29.69 -1.17
C ALA A 4 17.11 29.96 -0.18
N PRO A 5 16.56 31.18 -0.02
CA PRO A 5 15.13 31.27 0.31
C PRO A 5 14.29 30.42 -0.66
N ASP A 6 14.63 30.44 -1.95
CA ASP A 6 13.94 29.68 -3.00
C ASP A 6 14.12 28.16 -2.91
N ALA A 7 15.29 27.64 -2.53
CA ALA A 7 15.44 26.17 -2.39
C ALA A 7 14.76 25.63 -1.13
N GLY A 8 14.62 26.44 -0.07
CA GLY A 8 13.78 26.12 1.07
C GLY A 8 12.31 25.96 0.65
N MET A 9 11.77 26.95 -0.07
CA MET A 9 10.41 26.91 -0.61
C MET A 9 10.21 25.72 -1.56
N MET A 10 11.17 25.44 -2.45
CA MET A 10 11.12 24.31 -3.37
C MET A 10 11.10 22.95 -2.65
N SER A 11 11.87 22.81 -1.57
CA SER A 11 11.87 21.58 -0.76
C SER A 11 10.53 21.35 -0.05
N GLU A 12 9.86 22.43 0.39
CA GLU A 12 8.56 22.36 1.04
C GLU A 12 7.45 21.96 0.05
N TYR A 13 7.45 22.54 -1.15
CA TYR A 13 6.53 22.12 -2.22
C TYR A 13 6.73 20.66 -2.63
N MET A 14 7.99 20.22 -2.76
CA MET A 14 8.33 18.82 -3.07
C MET A 14 7.82 17.87 -1.98
N TYR A 15 7.97 18.24 -0.71
CA TYR A 15 7.48 17.45 0.42
C TYR A 15 5.96 17.34 0.44
N ILE A 16 5.24 18.44 0.24
CA ILE A 16 3.77 18.44 0.18
C ILE A 16 3.29 17.55 -0.97
N TYR A 17 3.88 17.69 -2.16
CA TYR A 17 3.55 16.87 -3.32
C TYR A 17 3.75 15.37 -3.04
N TYR A 18 4.88 15.01 -2.43
CA TYR A 18 5.17 13.65 -2.02
C TYR A 18 4.12 13.10 -1.04
N VAL A 19 3.75 13.85 -0.01
CA VAL A 19 2.75 13.43 0.98
C VAL A 19 1.39 13.20 0.33
N ILE A 20 0.98 14.09 -0.58
CA ILE A 20 -0.29 13.96 -1.30
C ILE A 20 -0.31 12.68 -2.15
N ILE A 21 0.72 12.46 -2.97
CA ILE A 21 0.81 11.26 -3.81
C ILE A 21 0.85 9.99 -2.98
N MET A 22 1.65 9.97 -1.91
CA MET A 22 1.72 8.84 -1.00
C MET A 22 0.34 8.55 -0.37
N GLY A 23 -0.38 9.60 0.02
CA GLY A 23 -1.76 9.48 0.50
C GLY A 23 -2.68 8.80 -0.51
N PHE A 24 -2.64 9.23 -1.78
CA PHE A 24 -3.41 8.60 -2.86
C PHE A 24 -3.03 7.14 -3.10
N ILE A 25 -1.74 6.81 -3.09
CA ILE A 25 -1.25 5.43 -3.27
C ILE A 25 -1.75 4.54 -2.14
N LEU A 26 -1.61 4.98 -0.87
CA LEU A 26 -2.08 4.22 0.29
C LEU A 26 -3.60 4.07 0.28
N PHE A 27 -4.33 5.10 -0.15
CA PHE A 27 -5.77 5.03 -0.31
C PHE A 27 -6.17 4.00 -1.38
N ALA A 28 -5.57 4.05 -2.56
CA ALA A 28 -5.81 3.08 -3.63
C ALA A 28 -5.46 1.65 -3.19
N LEU A 29 -4.36 1.46 -2.46
CA LEU A 29 -3.99 0.19 -1.84
C LEU A 29 -5.08 -0.33 -0.90
N ALA A 30 -5.59 0.54 0.00
CA ALA A 30 -6.65 0.16 0.94
C ALA A 30 -7.92 -0.29 0.19
N PHE A 31 -8.33 0.44 -0.85
CA PHE A 31 -9.45 0.05 -1.70
C PHE A 31 -9.24 -1.29 -2.40
N GLY A 32 -8.04 -1.53 -2.94
CA GLY A 32 -7.68 -2.80 -3.55
C GLY A 32 -7.83 -3.96 -2.57
N ILE A 33 -7.26 -3.83 -1.36
CA ILE A 33 -7.35 -4.85 -0.30
C ILE A 33 -8.80 -5.11 0.10
N ILE A 34 -9.58 -4.04 0.31
CA ILE A 34 -11.00 -4.19 0.66
C ILE A 34 -11.75 -4.96 -0.42
N ASN A 35 -11.58 -4.58 -1.69
CA ASN A 35 -12.29 -5.22 -2.80
C ASN A 35 -11.93 -6.70 -2.92
N THR A 36 -10.64 -7.04 -2.87
CA THR A 36 -10.16 -8.42 -2.94
C THR A 36 -10.68 -9.25 -1.76
N MET A 37 -10.62 -8.72 -0.54
CA MET A 37 -11.10 -9.44 0.64
C MET A 37 -12.61 -9.64 0.63
N LEU A 38 -13.38 -8.64 0.19
CA LEU A 38 -14.81 -8.77 0.02
C LEU A 38 -15.16 -9.87 -0.99
N MET A 39 -14.45 -9.91 -2.13
CA MET A 39 -14.65 -10.96 -3.13
C MET A 39 -14.34 -12.35 -2.56
N ALA A 40 -13.20 -12.52 -1.88
CA ALA A 40 -12.82 -13.78 -1.24
C ALA A 40 -13.86 -14.25 -0.20
N ILE A 41 -14.41 -13.33 0.60
CA ILE A 41 -15.45 -13.62 1.59
C ILE A 41 -16.75 -14.07 0.91
N LEU A 42 -17.13 -13.47 -0.23
CA LEU A 42 -18.34 -13.85 -0.95
C LEU A 42 -18.21 -15.24 -1.58
N GLU A 43 -17.07 -15.53 -2.22
CA GLU A 43 -16.81 -16.84 -2.83
C GLU A 43 -16.75 -17.96 -1.78
N ARG A 44 -16.11 -17.71 -0.64
CA ARG A 44 -15.93 -18.69 0.46
C ARG A 44 -16.97 -18.56 1.56
N GLY A 45 -18.07 -17.83 1.31
CA GLY A 45 -19.11 -17.54 2.30
C GLY A 45 -19.80 -18.81 2.81
N LYS A 46 -20.08 -19.77 1.90
CA LYS A 46 -20.67 -21.07 2.26
C LYS A 46 -19.75 -21.89 3.17
N GLU A 47 -18.46 -21.96 2.86
CA GLU A 47 -17.46 -22.65 3.68
C GLU A 47 -17.31 -22.03 5.06
N THR A 48 -17.20 -20.69 5.12
CA THR A 48 -17.10 -19.95 6.39
C THR A 48 -18.36 -20.13 7.24
N GLY A 49 -19.52 -20.23 6.60
CA GLY A 49 -20.79 -20.49 7.28
C GLY A 49 -20.92 -21.91 7.84
N MET A 50 -20.45 -22.93 7.10
CA MET A 50 -20.31 -24.29 7.63
C MET A 50 -19.32 -24.33 8.80
N LEU A 51 -18.20 -23.60 8.66
CA LEU A 51 -17.28 -23.14 9.71
C LEU A 51 -17.97 -22.88 11.05
N MET A 52 -18.84 -21.88 11.02
CA MET A 52 -19.56 -21.38 12.18
C MET A 52 -20.63 -22.36 12.66
N ALA A 53 -21.27 -23.12 11.77
CA ALA A 53 -22.28 -24.11 12.11
C ALA A 53 -21.72 -25.29 12.93
N ILE A 54 -20.47 -25.70 12.68
CA ILE A 54 -19.78 -26.74 13.48
C ILE A 54 -19.15 -26.20 14.78
N GLY A 55 -19.43 -24.95 15.15
CA GLY A 55 -19.02 -24.35 16.42
C GLY A 55 -17.78 -23.44 16.36
N MET A 56 -17.32 -23.04 15.17
CA MET A 56 -16.25 -22.05 15.06
C MET A 56 -16.72 -20.68 15.56
N ASN A 57 -16.05 -20.16 16.59
CA ASN A 57 -16.36 -18.83 17.13
C ASN A 57 -16.05 -17.74 16.09
N LYS A 58 -16.91 -16.71 16.00
CA LYS A 58 -16.74 -15.50 15.19
C LYS A 58 -15.35 -14.88 15.34
N SER A 59 -14.77 -14.89 16.55
CA SER A 59 -13.41 -14.39 16.78
C SER A 59 -12.32 -15.21 16.07
N LYS A 60 -12.51 -16.51 15.86
CA LYS A 60 -11.56 -17.35 15.11
C LYS A 60 -11.62 -17.06 13.62
N VAL A 61 -12.82 -16.87 13.07
CA VAL A 61 -13.03 -16.44 11.67
C VAL A 61 -12.38 -15.08 11.43
N PHE A 62 -12.60 -14.12 12.32
CA PHE A 62 -11.95 -12.81 12.23
C PHE A 62 -10.43 -12.91 12.20
N LYS A 63 -9.84 -13.69 13.12
CA LYS A 63 -8.38 -13.88 13.19
C LYS A 63 -7.83 -14.55 11.93
N MET A 64 -8.57 -15.52 11.36
CA MET A 64 -8.18 -16.18 10.12
C MET A 64 -8.08 -15.18 8.97
N ILE A 65 -9.12 -14.36 8.77
CA ILE A 65 -9.15 -13.34 7.70
C ILE A 65 -8.07 -12.28 7.91
N MET A 66 -7.86 -11.83 9.15
CA MET A 66 -6.78 -10.89 9.47
C MET A 66 -5.41 -11.49 9.18
N LEU A 67 -5.19 -12.76 9.49
CA LEU A 67 -3.92 -13.45 9.24
C LEU A 67 -3.66 -13.61 7.73
N GLU A 68 -4.68 -13.97 6.97
CA GLU A 68 -4.61 -14.03 5.50
C GLU A 68 -4.24 -12.66 4.91
N THR A 69 -4.87 -11.59 5.40
CA THR A 69 -4.57 -10.23 4.94
C THR A 69 -3.17 -9.78 5.32
N VAL A 70 -2.73 -10.05 6.54
CA VAL A 70 -1.39 -9.73 7.02
C VAL A 70 -0.34 -10.47 6.18
N PHE A 71 -0.59 -11.74 5.86
CA PHE A 71 0.31 -12.52 5.02
C PHE A 71 0.39 -11.94 3.59
N LEU A 72 -0.76 -11.61 3.00
CA LEU A 72 -0.82 -11.01 1.66
C LEU A 72 -0.11 -9.65 1.61
N THR A 73 -0.29 -8.84 2.65
CA THR A 73 0.36 -7.52 2.79
C THR A 73 1.86 -7.66 3.01
N MET A 74 2.31 -8.62 3.83
CA MET A 74 3.74 -8.88 4.03
C MET A 74 4.42 -9.34 2.74
N VAL A 75 3.82 -10.27 2.00
CA VAL A 75 4.37 -10.74 0.73
C VAL A 75 4.44 -9.57 -0.27
N GLY A 76 3.36 -8.80 -0.39
CA GLY A 76 3.34 -7.60 -1.23
C GLY A 76 4.40 -6.57 -0.85
N ALA A 77 4.59 -6.34 0.46
CA ALA A 77 5.61 -5.42 0.96
C ALA A 77 7.04 -5.89 0.66
N VAL A 78 7.33 -7.18 0.85
CA VAL A 78 8.66 -7.76 0.53
C VAL A 78 8.95 -7.68 -0.96
N VAL A 79 8.00 -8.07 -1.80
CA VAL A 79 8.15 -8.01 -3.26
C VAL A 79 8.28 -6.56 -3.73
N GLY A 80 7.43 -5.66 -3.23
CA GLY A 80 7.50 -4.23 -3.55
C GLY A 80 8.82 -3.59 -3.13
N MET A 81 9.34 -3.92 -1.94
CA MET A 81 10.67 -3.48 -1.50
C MET A 81 11.77 -3.98 -2.41
N ALA A 82 11.76 -5.27 -2.77
CA ALA A 82 12.78 -5.85 -3.64
C ALA A 82 12.79 -5.17 -5.02
N VAL A 83 11.60 -4.99 -5.62
CA VAL A 83 11.45 -4.29 -6.91
C VAL A 83 11.92 -2.84 -6.80
N GLY A 84 11.49 -2.11 -5.76
CA GLY A 84 11.91 -0.72 -5.55
C GLY A 84 13.41 -0.57 -5.35
N TRP A 85 14.03 -1.47 -4.58
CA TRP A 85 15.48 -1.50 -4.38
C TRP A 85 16.22 -1.74 -5.70
N ILE A 86 15.80 -2.74 -6.47
CA ILE A 86 16.40 -3.04 -7.78
C ILE A 86 16.32 -1.82 -8.70
N LEU A 87 15.14 -1.20 -8.81
CA LEU A 87 14.96 0.00 -9.63
C LEU A 87 15.90 1.13 -9.19
N ILE A 88 15.98 1.44 -7.90
CA ILE A 88 16.87 2.50 -7.40
C ILE A 88 18.33 2.16 -7.65
N THR A 89 18.76 0.91 -7.51
CA THR A 89 20.16 0.54 -7.78
C THR A 89 20.53 0.60 -9.26
N ILE A 90 19.59 0.28 -10.16
CA ILE A 90 19.80 0.40 -11.60
C ILE A 90 19.85 1.88 -11.95
N THR A 91 18.80 2.61 -11.58
CA THR A 91 18.62 4.02 -11.90
C THR A 91 19.67 4.91 -11.24
N GLY A 92 20.15 4.55 -10.05
CA GLY A 92 21.27 5.21 -9.38
C GLY A 92 22.63 4.98 -10.05
N LYS A 93 22.76 3.98 -10.94
CA LYS A 93 23.97 3.76 -11.75
C LYS A 93 23.85 4.36 -13.14
N THR A 94 22.69 4.22 -13.78
CA THR A 94 22.45 4.74 -15.14
C THR A 94 22.16 6.24 -15.16
N GLY A 95 21.74 6.81 -14.02
CA GLY A 95 21.18 8.15 -13.93
C GLY A 95 19.76 8.18 -14.49
N ILE A 96 18.87 8.99 -13.90
CA ILE A 96 17.63 9.35 -14.59
C ILE A 96 17.96 10.53 -15.48
N ASP A 97 17.93 10.30 -16.78
CA ASP A 97 18.09 11.35 -17.77
C ASP A 97 16.77 12.14 -17.87
N PHE A 98 16.80 13.37 -17.38
CA PHE A 98 15.68 14.32 -17.45
C PHE A 98 15.81 15.28 -18.64
N SER A 99 16.54 14.91 -19.70
CA SER A 99 16.72 15.72 -20.93
C SER A 99 15.42 16.23 -21.56
N SER A 100 14.27 15.58 -21.33
CA SER A 100 12.97 16.06 -21.81
C SER A 100 12.39 17.27 -21.05
N VAL A 101 12.98 17.63 -19.90
CA VAL A 101 12.58 18.77 -19.04
C VAL A 101 13.76 19.72 -18.81
N GLU A 102 14.81 19.59 -19.62
CA GLU A 102 16.10 20.26 -19.48
C GLU A 102 15.99 21.80 -19.39
N GLU A 103 15.10 22.42 -20.17
CA GLU A 103 14.84 23.87 -20.10
C GLU A 103 14.36 24.35 -18.72
N GLY A 104 13.66 23.49 -17.95
CA GLY A 104 13.23 23.80 -16.58
C GLY A 104 14.30 23.54 -15.51
N PHE A 105 15.23 22.62 -15.77
CA PHE A 105 16.31 22.23 -14.85
C PHE A 105 17.55 23.12 -14.98
N GLU A 106 17.89 23.56 -16.19
CA GLU A 106 18.97 24.52 -16.44
C GLU A 106 18.68 25.89 -15.83
N ALA A 107 17.41 26.34 -15.86
CA ALA A 107 16.97 27.58 -15.21
C ALA A 107 17.17 27.56 -13.68
N LEU A 108 17.27 26.37 -13.08
CA LEU A 108 17.49 26.15 -11.64
C LEU A 108 18.95 25.79 -11.31
N GLY A 109 19.84 25.72 -12.31
CA GLY A 109 21.26 25.38 -12.12
C GLY A 109 21.51 23.93 -11.71
N TRP A 110 20.58 23.02 -12.02
CA TRP A 110 20.70 21.59 -11.71
C TRP A 110 21.21 20.80 -12.93
N SER A 111 22.07 19.80 -12.69
CA SER A 111 22.54 18.91 -13.75
C SER A 111 21.40 18.01 -14.24
N SER A 112 21.28 17.82 -15.56
CA SER A 112 20.21 17.04 -16.24
C SER A 112 20.16 15.56 -15.82
N VAL A 113 21.15 15.07 -15.06
CA VAL A 113 21.22 13.71 -14.53
C VAL A 113 21.06 13.74 -13.02
N VAL A 114 19.93 13.22 -12.53
CA VAL A 114 19.68 13.06 -11.09
C VAL A 114 19.99 11.63 -10.68
N TYR A 115 20.85 11.49 -9.68
CA TYR A 115 21.17 10.22 -9.04
C TYR A 115 20.33 10.07 -7.77
N PRO A 116 19.25 9.28 -7.78
CA PRO A 116 18.43 9.10 -6.59
C PRO A 116 19.22 8.37 -5.50
N ASN A 117 19.52 9.08 -4.41
CA ASN A 117 20.02 8.48 -3.18
C ASN A 117 18.88 8.47 -2.15
N ILE A 118 18.19 7.33 -2.02
CA ILE A 118 17.12 7.18 -1.03
C ILE A 118 17.72 6.54 0.23
N PRO A 119 17.70 7.23 1.39
CA PRO A 119 18.23 6.67 2.62
C PRO A 119 17.41 5.45 3.05
N ALA A 120 18.09 4.42 3.56
CA ALA A 120 17.45 3.16 3.97
C ALA A 120 16.34 3.35 5.02
N GLY A 121 16.41 4.40 5.85
CA GLY A 121 15.35 4.73 6.81
C GLY A 121 14.01 5.08 6.17
N PHE A 122 14.03 5.68 4.97
CA PHE A 122 12.82 6.00 4.23
C PHE A 122 12.12 4.74 3.71
N PHE A 123 12.90 3.76 3.23
CA PHE A 123 12.39 2.44 2.83
C PHE A 123 11.62 1.76 3.95
N PHE A 124 12.18 1.77 5.15
CA PHE A 124 11.53 1.18 6.32
C PHE A 124 10.23 1.92 6.68
N GLY A 125 10.24 3.25 6.59
CA GLY A 125 9.04 4.08 6.82
C GLY A 125 7.90 3.77 5.86
N VAL A 126 8.18 3.69 4.55
CA VAL A 126 7.17 3.36 3.53
C VAL A 126 6.62 1.95 3.74
N THR A 127 7.48 0.97 3.98
CA THR A 127 7.05 -0.41 4.25
C THR A 127 6.15 -0.50 5.48
N LEU A 128 6.50 0.21 6.56
CA LEU A 128 5.67 0.28 7.76
C LEU A 128 4.30 0.88 7.45
N MET A 129 4.25 1.98 6.68
CA MET A 129 2.99 2.60 6.25
C MET A 129 2.13 1.64 5.44
N VAL A 130 2.70 0.92 4.47
CA VAL A 130 1.99 -0.08 3.65
C VAL A 130 1.39 -1.19 4.53
N VAL A 131 2.17 -1.72 5.47
CA VAL A 131 1.71 -2.76 6.40
C VAL A 131 0.57 -2.25 7.29
N LEU A 132 0.71 -1.04 7.85
CA LEU A 132 -0.34 -0.42 8.68
C LEU A 132 -1.61 -0.14 7.87
N THR A 133 -1.48 0.33 6.64
CA THR A 133 -2.62 0.55 5.73
C THR A 133 -3.31 -0.77 5.41
N GLY A 134 -2.57 -1.85 5.12
CA GLY A 134 -3.17 -3.16 4.87
C GLY A 134 -3.93 -3.70 6.06
N ILE A 135 -3.36 -3.59 7.27
CA ILE A 135 -4.03 -4.00 8.51
C ILE A 135 -5.30 -3.17 8.73
N THR A 136 -5.22 -1.84 8.62
CA THR A 136 -6.37 -0.97 8.87
C THR A 136 -7.48 -1.16 7.81
N ALA A 137 -7.12 -1.31 6.54
CA ALA A 137 -8.04 -1.59 5.45
C ALA A 137 -8.79 -2.91 5.64
N SER A 138 -8.10 -3.95 6.14
CA SER A 138 -8.67 -5.30 6.36
C SER A 138 -9.70 -5.38 7.49
N LEU A 139 -9.72 -4.41 8.40
CA LEU A 139 -10.68 -4.40 9.52
C LEU A 139 -12.14 -4.30 9.04
N LEU A 140 -12.38 -3.54 7.96
CA LEU A 140 -13.72 -3.38 7.38
C LEU A 140 -14.28 -4.70 6.82
N PRO A 141 -13.61 -5.39 5.87
CA PRO A 141 -14.09 -6.66 5.34
C PRO A 141 -14.11 -7.76 6.41
N ALA A 142 -13.11 -7.82 7.30
CA ALA A 142 -13.10 -8.80 8.39
C ALA A 142 -14.31 -8.64 9.32
N ARG A 143 -14.73 -7.41 9.63
CA ARG A 143 -15.98 -7.16 10.38
C ARG A 143 -17.22 -7.52 9.57
N LYS A 144 -17.22 -7.26 8.27
CA LYS A 144 -18.35 -7.61 7.38
C LYS A 144 -18.56 -9.13 7.32
N ALA A 145 -17.50 -9.92 7.26
CA ALA A 145 -17.57 -11.38 7.29
C ALA A 145 -18.30 -11.92 8.53
N LEU A 146 -18.12 -11.29 9.70
CA LEU A 146 -18.80 -11.70 10.95
C LEU A 146 -20.30 -11.35 10.99
N ARG A 147 -20.71 -10.38 10.17
CA ARG A 147 -22.11 -9.92 10.06
C ARG A 147 -22.88 -10.65 8.97
N MET A 148 -22.19 -11.25 8.00
CA MET A 148 -22.85 -12.15 7.04
C MET A 148 -23.41 -13.34 7.81
N ASN A 149 -24.73 -13.39 7.93
CA ASN A 149 -25.41 -14.46 8.64
C ASN A 149 -25.29 -15.74 7.81
N PRO A 150 -24.58 -16.78 8.30
CA PRO A 150 -24.44 -18.03 7.57
C PRO A 150 -25.78 -18.74 7.34
N VAL A 151 -26.80 -18.38 8.11
CA VAL A 151 -28.18 -18.87 8.00
C VAL A 151 -28.92 -18.29 6.78
N GLU A 152 -28.61 -17.06 6.34
CA GLU A 152 -29.23 -16.49 5.13
C GLU A 152 -28.63 -17.10 3.86
N ALA A 153 -27.33 -17.40 3.84
CA ALA A 153 -26.66 -18.06 2.72
C ALA A 153 -27.16 -19.49 2.45
N LEU A 154 -27.73 -20.15 3.46
CA LEU A 154 -28.37 -21.47 3.34
C LEU A 154 -29.86 -21.37 2.95
N ARG A 155 -30.48 -20.19 3.07
CA ARG A 155 -31.93 -19.99 2.81
C ARG A 155 -32.22 -19.46 1.41
N THR A 156 -31.20 -19.13 0.62
CA THR A 156 -31.35 -18.65 -0.77
C THR A 156 -31.51 -19.79 -1.79
N ASP A 157 -31.33 -21.05 -1.38
CA ASP A 157 -31.55 -22.24 -2.24
C ASP A 157 -32.92 -22.90 -1.98
N ASN A 158 -34.00 -22.11 -1.81
CA ASN A 158 -35.40 -22.57 -1.85
C ASN A 158 -36.19 -21.80 -2.91
#